data_AF-A0A3A4SP62-F1
#
_entry.id   AF-A0A3A4SP62-F1
#
_cell.length_a   1.000
_cell.length_b   1.000
_cell.length_c   1.000
_cell.angle_alpha   90.00
_cell.angle_beta   90.00
_cell.angle_gamma   90.00
#
_symmetry.space_group_name_H-M   'P 1'
#
loop_
_entity.id
_entity.type
_entity.pdbx_description
1 polymer ?
#
loop_
_entity_poly.entity_id
_entity_poly.type
_entity_poly.pdbx_seq_one_letter_code
_entity_poly.pdbx_strand_id
1 'polypeptide(L)'
;MHISANDLKTKGVSAIEDGLGQTGEAIITVRGKERFVVMGVEHYHYLRECELEAALRQAREDVASGNAVVESVDEHIKRVTDAI
;
A
#
# COMPACT_ATOMS: atom_id res chain seq x y z
N MET A 1 14.22 -12.35 -2.85
CA MET A 1 15.69 -12.28 -2.82
C MET A 1 16.13 -11.13 -1.90
N HIS A 2 17.34 -11.15 -1.31
CA HIS A 2 17.84 -10.01 -0.53
C HIS A 2 18.89 -9.22 -1.32
N ILE A 3 18.72 -7.90 -1.38
CA ILE A 3 19.67 -6.97 -1.98
C ILE A 3 20.38 -6.23 -0.83
N SER A 4 21.71 -6.29 -0.76
CA SER A 4 22.43 -5.50 0.25
C SER A 4 22.53 -4.03 -0.16
N ALA A 5 22.72 -3.14 0.81
CA ALA A 5 23.06 -1.74 0.52
C ALA A 5 24.32 -1.59 -0.37
N ASN A 6 25.26 -2.55 -0.28
CA ASN A 6 26.45 -2.55 -1.11
C ASN A 6 26.15 -3.00 -2.55
N ASP A 7 25.24 -3.96 -2.76
CA ASP A 7 24.78 -4.34 -4.10
C ASP A 7 24.14 -3.16 -4.82
N LEU A 8 23.25 -2.42 -4.14
CA LEU A 8 22.66 -1.21 -4.70
C LEU A 8 23.72 -0.15 -5.04
N LYS A 9 24.70 0.04 -4.16
CA LYS A 9 25.79 1.01 -4.38
C LYS A 9 26.66 0.65 -5.58
N THR A 10 26.89 -0.64 -5.84
CA THR A 10 27.86 -1.11 -6.84
C THR A 10 27.22 -1.47 -8.18
N LYS A 11 25.97 -1.93 -8.18
CA LYS A 11 25.25 -2.42 -9.37
C LYS A 11 24.08 -1.52 -9.77
N GLY A 12 23.57 -0.68 -8.87
CA GLY A 12 22.45 0.22 -9.17
C GLY A 12 21.17 -0.54 -9.52
N VAL A 13 20.53 -0.17 -10.63
CA VAL A 13 19.24 -0.74 -11.06
C VAL A 13 19.34 -2.22 -11.42
N SER A 14 20.46 -2.71 -11.95
CA SER A 14 20.58 -4.14 -12.29
C SER A 14 20.50 -5.04 -11.06
N ALA A 15 20.95 -4.57 -9.89
CA ALA A 15 20.76 -5.29 -8.62
C ALA A 15 19.28 -5.47 -8.27
N ILE A 16 18.43 -4.52 -8.67
CA ILE A 16 16.97 -4.59 -8.48
C ILE A 16 16.37 -5.56 -9.49
N GLU A 17 16.71 -5.44 -10.78
CA GLU A 17 16.23 -6.32 -11.84
C GLU A 17 16.55 -7.81 -11.54
N ASP A 18 17.81 -8.08 -11.16
CA ASP A 18 18.26 -9.41 -10.75
C ASP A 18 17.52 -9.89 -9.48
N GLY A 19 17.33 -8.97 -8.53
CA GLY A 19 16.71 -9.25 -7.23
C GLY A 19 15.22 -9.57 -7.31
N LEU A 20 14.49 -8.92 -8.21
CA LEU A 20 13.06 -9.10 -8.42
C LEU A 20 12.75 -10.48 -9.00
N GLY A 21 13.64 -11.00 -9.86
CA GLY A 21 13.52 -12.34 -10.45
C GLY A 21 12.11 -12.63 -10.99
N GLN A 22 11.59 -13.83 -10.75
CA GLN A 22 10.20 -14.20 -11.10
C GLN A 22 9.17 -13.84 -10.02
N THR A 23 9.59 -13.52 -8.80
CA THR A 23 8.68 -13.27 -7.68
C THR A 23 8.13 -11.85 -7.67
N GLY A 24 8.72 -10.93 -8.42
CA GLY A 24 8.24 -9.55 -8.54
C GLY A 24 8.53 -8.66 -7.32
N GLU A 25 9.24 -9.19 -6.32
CA GLU A 25 9.60 -8.51 -5.07
C GLU A 25 11.01 -8.88 -4.60
N ALA A 26 11.71 -7.91 -4.00
CA ALA A 26 12.98 -8.10 -3.34
C ALA A 26 13.11 -7.26 -2.07
N ILE A 27 13.85 -7.77 -1.09
CA ILE A 27 14.06 -7.11 0.20
C ILE A 27 15.42 -6.43 0.21
N ILE A 28 15.45 -5.13 0.49
CA ILE A 28 16.68 -4.38 0.68
C ILE A 28 17.10 -4.44 2.15
N THR A 29 18.33 -4.86 2.39
CA THR A 29 18.92 -4.95 3.73
C THR A 29 19.95 -3.87 3.98
N VAL A 30 19.90 -3.26 5.17
CA VAL A 30 20.86 -2.26 5.64
C VAL A 30 21.45 -2.76 6.96
N ARG A 31 22.77 -2.94 7.00
CA ARG A 31 23.50 -3.50 8.17
C ARG A 31 22.90 -4.83 8.65
N GLY A 32 22.55 -5.70 7.69
CA GLY A 32 21.99 -7.03 7.95
C GLY A 32 20.51 -7.05 8.37
N LYS A 33 19.82 -5.91 8.39
CA LYS A 33 18.39 -5.82 8.70
C LYS A 33 17.57 -5.49 7.47
N GLU A 34 16.45 -6.18 7.30
CA GLU A 34 15.44 -5.82 6.32
C GLU A 34 14.95 -4.40 6.59
N ARG A 35 14.96 -3.53 5.57
CA ARG A 35 14.63 -2.11 5.75
C ARG A 35 13.62 -1.61 4.74
N PHE A 36 13.65 -2.13 3.52
CA PHE A 36 12.74 -1.76 2.45
C PHE A 36 12.37 -2.99 1.62
N VAL A 37 11.22 -2.91 0.96
CA VAL A 37 10.81 -3.84 -0.10
C VAL A 37 10.77 -3.04 -1.38
N VAL A 38 11.27 -3.63 -2.46
CA VAL A 38 11.16 -3.12 -3.83
C VAL A 38 10.39 -4.15 -4.65
N MET A 39 9.53 -3.67 -5.55
CA MET A 39 8.68 -4.50 -6.40
C MET A 39 8.53 -3.88 -7.78
N GLY A 40 8.12 -4.69 -8.76
CA GLY A 40 7.72 -4.18 -10.07
C GLY A 40 6.49 -3.29 -9.99
N VAL A 41 6.36 -2.31 -10.89
CA VAL A 41 5.25 -1.35 -10.90
C VAL A 41 3.90 -2.06 -11.09
N GLU A 42 3.84 -3.06 -11.97
CA GLU A 42 2.62 -3.87 -12.17
C GLU A 42 2.19 -4.61 -10.90
N HIS A 43 3.15 -5.21 -10.18
CA HIS A 43 2.88 -5.91 -8.92
C HIS A 43 2.43 -4.93 -7.82
N TYR A 44 3.03 -3.74 -7.76
CA TYR A 44 2.59 -2.67 -6.88
C TYR A 44 1.14 -2.25 -7.18
N HIS A 45 0.78 -2.07 -8.45
CA HIS A 45 -0.58 -1.71 -8.84
C HIS A 45 -1.59 -2.79 -8.46
N TYR A 46 -1.26 -4.07 -8.70
CA TYR A 46 -2.11 -5.18 -8.30
C TYR A 46 -2.40 -5.18 -6.79
N LEU A 47 -1.35 -5.05 -5.95
CA LEU A 47 -1.54 -4.99 -4.50
C LEU A 47 -2.36 -3.76 -4.08
N ARG A 48 -2.12 -2.62 -4.75
CA ARG A 48 -2.87 -1.38 -4.49
C ARG A 48 -4.36 -1.53 -4.83
N GLU A 49 -4.68 -2.20 -5.93
CA GLU A 49 -6.06 -2.52 -6.31
C GLU A 49 -6.72 -3.42 -5.27
N CYS A 50 -6.03 -4.47 -4.80
CA CYS A 50 -6.55 -5.34 -3.74
C CYS A 50 -6.85 -4.57 -2.43
N GLU A 51 -5.98 -3.63 -2.02
CA GLU A 51 -6.24 -2.77 -0.85
C GLU A 51 -7.51 -1.91 -1.04
N LEU A 52 -7.69 -1.35 -2.24
CA LEU A 52 -8.85 -0.52 -2.57
C LEU A 52 -10.14 -1.34 -2.60
N GLU A 53 -10.10 -2.56 -3.16
CA GLU A 53 -11.24 -3.47 -3.16
C GLU A 53 -11.65 -3.87 -1.74
N ALA A 54 -10.67 -4.15 -0.87
CA ALA A 54 -10.93 -4.45 0.53
C ALA A 54 -11.57 -3.26 1.26
N ALA A 55 -11.08 -2.05 1.04
CA ALA A 55 -11.65 -0.83 1.60
C ALA A 55 -13.08 -0.58 1.08
N LEU A 56 -13.33 -0.81 -0.22
CA LEU A 56 -14.66 -0.69 -0.82
C LEU A 56 -15.63 -1.71 -0.24
N ARG A 57 -15.20 -2.96 -0.07
CA ARG A 57 -16.02 -4.00 0.56
C ARG A 57 -16.38 -3.63 1.99
N GLN A 58 -15.39 -3.18 2.78
CA GLN A 58 -15.62 -2.74 4.15
C GLN A 58 -16.65 -1.60 4.20
N ALA A 59 -16.50 -0.57 3.36
CA ALA A 59 -17.44 0.54 3.31
C ALA A 59 -18.87 0.10 2.94
N ARG A 60 -19.01 -0.86 2.02
CA ARG A 60 -20.32 -1.44 1.66
C ARG A 60 -20.94 -2.22 2.82
N GLU A 61 -20.13 -2.99 3.54
CA GLU A 61 -20.55 -3.73 4.73
C GLU A 61 -20.98 -2.77 5.86
N ASP A 62 -20.25 -1.67 6.06
CA ASP A 62 -20.61 -0.64 7.04
C ASP A 62 -21.97 0.00 6.71
N VAL A 63 -22.19 0.34 5.44
CA VAL A 63 -23.50 0.85 5.00
C VAL A 63 -24.61 -0.20 5.19
N ALA A 64 -24.36 -1.46 4.82
CA ALA A 64 -25.35 -2.53 4.93
C ALA A 64 -25.68 -2.90 6.38
N SER A 65 -24.71 -2.77 7.29
CA SER A 65 -24.87 -3.04 8.72
C SER A 65 -25.40 -1.85 9.52
N GLY A 66 -25.64 -0.69 8.88
CA GLY A 66 -26.10 0.52 9.55
C GLY A 66 -25.00 1.26 10.29
N ASN A 67 -23.73 0.89 10.11
CA ASN A 67 -22.55 1.62 10.57
C ASN A 67 -22.23 2.81 9.64
N ALA A 68 -23.27 3.53 9.21
CA ALA A 68 -23.17 4.71 8.38
C ALA A 68 -24.19 5.75 8.86
N VAL A 69 -23.84 7.03 8.74
CA VAL A 69 -24.75 8.14 9.09
C VAL A 69 -25.61 8.46 7.88
N VAL A 70 -26.93 8.34 8.03
CA VAL A 70 -27.91 8.78 7.04
C VAL A 70 -28.52 10.08 7.55
N GLU A 71 -28.16 11.18 6.89
CA GLU A 71 -28.56 12.54 7.28
C GLU A 71 -28.67 13.42 6.03
N SER A 72 -29.34 14.56 6.14
CA SER A 72 -29.36 15.57 5.09
C SER A 72 -28.00 16.26 4.93
N VAL A 73 -27.77 16.93 3.80
CA VAL A 73 -26.53 17.68 3.55
C VAL A 73 -26.31 18.77 4.62
N ASP A 74 -27.38 19.45 5.04
CA ASP A 74 -27.30 20.51 6.07
C ASP A 74 -26.88 19.94 7.44
N GLU A 75 -27.45 18.81 7.84
CA GLU A 75 -27.07 18.09 9.06
C GLU A 75 -25.63 17.60 9.00
N HIS A 76 -25.20 17.09 7.84
CA HIS A 76 -23.83 16.65 7.60
C HIS A 76 -22.82 17.78 7.78
N ILE A 77 -23.06 18.91 7.11
CA ILE A 77 -22.18 20.10 7.19
C ILE A 77 -22.07 20.53 8.64
N LYS A 78 -23.20 20.70 9.32
CA LYS A 78 -23.22 21.07 10.74
C LYS A 78 -22.39 20.11 11.59
N ARG A 79 -22.56 18.79 11.41
CA ARG A 79 -21.84 17.76 12.19
C ARG A 79 -20.33 17.81 11.97
N VAL A 80 -19.84 18.03 10.75
CA VAL A 80 -18.40 18.00 10.45
C VAL A 80 -17.71 19.34 10.70
N THR A 81 -18.43 20.46 10.68
CA THR A 81 -17.86 21.80 10.96
C THR A 81 -17.94 22.19 12.43
N ASP A 82 -19.00 21.79 13.15
CA ASP A 82 -19.15 22.08 14.59
C ASP A 82 -18.27 21.17 15.47
N ALA A 83 -17.69 20.12 14.88
CA ALA A 83 -16.76 19.20 15.54
C ALA A 83 -15.29 19.70 15.55
N ILE A 84 -15.06 20.95 15.13
CA ILE A 84 -13.76 21.67 15.17
C ILE A 84 -13.89 22.83 16.17
#